data_AF-I4F1V1-F1
#
_entry.id   AF-I4F1V1-F1
#
_cell.length_a   1.000
_cell.length_b   1.000
_cell.length_c   1.000
_cell.angle_alpha   90.00
_cell.angle_beta   90.00
_cell.angle_gamma   90.00
#
_symmetry.space_group_name_H-M   'P 1'
#
loop_
_entity.id
_entity.type
_entity.pdbx_description
1 polymer ?
#
loop_
_entity_poly.entity_id
_entity_poly.type
_entity_poly.pdbx_seq_one_letter_code
_entity_poly.pdbx_strand_id
1 'polypeptide(L)'
;MAANPARPAWFANVGVQLLAGAAAVYNAVQLVLKVVDGRYGDAFLSFAWTVLFGYVLLESLRFRKLQRQEEAAAGDGPVEPSRPVEPTD
;
A
#
# COMPACT_ATOMS: atom_id res chain seq x y z
N MET A 1 -17.78 -6.51 -9.02
CA MET A 1 -16.99 -5.87 -10.09
C MET A 1 -15.61 -6.50 -10.08
N ALA A 2 -15.05 -6.85 -11.24
CA ALA A 2 -13.73 -7.49 -11.30
C ALA A 2 -12.67 -6.52 -10.77
N ALA A 3 -11.92 -6.93 -9.76
CA ALA A 3 -10.70 -6.25 -9.33
C ALA A 3 -9.84 -6.01 -10.56
N ASN A 4 -9.49 -4.75 -10.83
CA ASN A 4 -8.75 -4.38 -12.03
C ASN A 4 -7.44 -5.22 -12.10
N PRO A 5 -7.31 -6.13 -13.10
CA PRO A 5 -6.28 -7.16 -13.13
C PRO A 5 -4.85 -6.61 -13.32
N ALA A 6 -4.72 -5.31 -13.60
CA ALA A 6 -3.43 -4.64 -13.74
C ALA A 6 -2.80 -4.15 -12.41
N ARG A 7 -3.41 -4.46 -11.26
CA ARG A 7 -2.99 -3.90 -9.96
C ARG A 7 -2.32 -4.96 -9.09
N PRO A 8 -1.01 -4.83 -8.79
CA PRO A 8 -0.28 -5.86 -8.06
C PRO A 8 -0.83 -6.08 -6.64
N ALA A 9 -1.10 -7.33 -6.28
CA ALA A 9 -1.67 -7.71 -4.99
C ALA A 9 -0.83 -7.25 -3.78
N TRP A 10 0.47 -6.98 -3.98
CA TRP A 10 1.36 -6.59 -2.90
C TRP A 10 1.17 -5.15 -2.38
N PHE A 11 0.40 -4.29 -3.07
CA PHE A 11 0.10 -2.91 -2.61
C PHE A 11 -0.69 -2.87 -1.28
N ALA A 12 -1.46 -3.92 -0.98
CA ALA A 12 -2.22 -4.03 0.27
C ALA A 12 -1.34 -4.34 1.49
N ASN A 13 -0.10 -4.81 1.29
CA ASN A 13 0.78 -5.32 2.33
C ASN A 13 1.36 -4.18 3.20
N VAL A 14 1.21 -4.31 4.53
CA VAL A 14 1.80 -3.37 5.52
C VAL A 14 3.30 -3.20 5.31
N GLY A 15 4.01 -4.31 5.07
CA GLY A 15 5.46 -4.30 4.92
C GLY A 15 5.95 -3.44 3.76
N VAL A 16 5.22 -3.46 2.63
CA VAL A 16 5.53 -2.61 1.47
C VAL A 16 5.31 -1.14 1.80
N GLN A 17 4.26 -0.80 2.54
CA GLN A 17 4.00 0.59 2.97
C GLN A 17 5.08 1.11 3.89
N LEU A 18 5.51 0.29 4.87
CA LEU A 18 6.61 0.67 5.77
C LEU A 18 7.92 0.85 5.01
N LEU A 19 8.24 -0.06 4.09
CA LEU A 19 9.44 0.06 3.25
C LEU A 19 9.39 1.30 2.35
N ALA A 20 8.27 1.55 1.68
CA ALA A 20 8.08 2.72 0.83
C ALA A 20 8.16 4.02 1.64
N GLY A 21 7.54 4.06 2.82
CA GLY A 21 7.63 5.20 3.73
C GLY A 21 9.05 5.47 4.21
N ALA A 22 9.76 4.43 4.67
CA ALA A 22 11.16 4.55 5.09
C ALA A 22 12.06 5.02 3.93
N ALA A 23 11.87 4.46 2.74
CA ALA A 23 12.62 4.85 1.55
C ALA A 23 12.34 6.31 1.15
N ALA A 24 11.09 6.78 1.24
CA ALA A 24 10.74 8.17 0.97
C ALA A 24 11.42 9.12 1.96
N VAL A 25 11.38 8.83 3.26
CA VAL A 25 12.04 9.64 4.30
C VAL A 25 13.55 9.68 4.08
N TYR A 26 14.17 8.52 3.83
CA TYR A 26 15.60 8.44 3.56
C TYR A 26 16.01 9.29 2.36
N ASN A 27 15.26 9.21 1.26
CA ASN A 27 15.55 10.00 0.07
C ASN A 27 15.33 11.50 0.29
N ALA A 28 14.34 11.90 1.09
CA ALA A 28 14.14 13.31 1.45
C ALA A 28 15.32 13.87 2.26
N VAL A 29 15.84 13.10 3.23
CA VAL A 29 17.04 13.49 3.99
C VAL A 29 18.26 13.62 3.06
N GLN A 30 18.48 12.62 2.20
CA GLN A 30 19.58 12.66 1.23
C GLN A 30 19.47 13.83 0.25
N LEU A 31 18.25 14.18 -0.19
CA LEU A 31 18.01 15.35 -1.01
C LEU A 31 18.50 16.62 -0.30
N VAL A 32 18.07 16.84 0.94
CA VAL A 32 18.45 18.04 1.70
C VAL A 32 19.97 18.11 1.89
N LEU A 33 20.60 17.00 2.30
CA LEU A 33 22.06 16.95 2.49
C LEU A 33 22.80 17.30 1.20
N LYS A 34 22.42 16.69 0.08
CA LYS A 34 23.08 16.92 -1.21
C LYS A 34 22.84 18.32 -1.76
N VAL A 35 21.66 18.92 -1.50
CA VAL A 35 21.39 20.32 -1.87
C VAL A 35 22.27 21.26 -1.07
N VAL A 36 22.41 21.05 0.25
CA VAL A 36 23.30 21.84 1.10
C VAL A 36 24.77 21.70 0.67
N ASP A 37 25.18 20.49 0.27
CA ASP A 37 26.52 20.21 -0.25
C ASP A 37 26.74 20.67 -1.70
N GLY A 38 25.75 21.28 -2.36
CA GLY A 38 25.85 21.73 -3.76
C GLY A 38 25.92 20.60 -4.80
N ARG A 39 25.61 19.36 -4.42
CA ARG A 39 25.59 18.16 -5.29
C ARG A 39 24.26 18.03 -6.03
N TYR A 40 23.94 19.00 -6.86
CA TYR A 40 22.63 19.12 -7.50
C TYR A 40 22.21 17.91 -8.37
N GLY A 41 23.16 17.23 -9.01
CA GLY A 41 22.87 16.01 -9.79
C GLY A 41 22.38 14.85 -8.92
N ASP A 42 23.09 14.59 -7.81
CA ASP A 42 22.71 13.53 -6.86
C ASP A 42 21.46 13.91 -6.05
N ALA A 43 21.24 15.21 -5.83
CA ALA A 43 20.06 15.75 -5.20
C ALA A 43 18.82 15.46 -6.05
N PHE A 44 18.86 15.75 -7.35
CA PHE A 44 17.77 15.43 -8.28
C PHE A 44 17.37 13.96 -8.23
N LEU A 45 18.36 13.06 -8.18
CA LEU A 45 18.10 11.62 -8.09
C LEU A 45 17.35 11.26 -6.79
N SER A 46 17.78 11.81 -5.64
CA SER A 46 17.07 11.63 -4.36
C SER A 46 15.66 12.23 -4.37
N PHE A 47 15.45 13.36 -5.05
CA PHE A 47 14.11 13.91 -5.26
C PHE A 47 13.22 12.96 -6.08
N ALA A 48 13.71 12.45 -7.20
CA ALA A 48 12.97 11.52 -8.07
C ALA A 48 12.55 10.25 -7.31
N TRP A 49 13.44 9.68 -6.49
CA TRP A 49 13.11 8.54 -5.64
C TRP A 49 12.09 8.89 -4.57
N THR A 50 12.16 10.08 -3.96
CA THR A 50 11.16 10.52 -2.99
C THR A 50 9.77 10.58 -3.62
N VAL A 51 9.65 11.12 -4.83
CA VAL A 51 8.38 11.18 -5.57
C VAL A 51 7.86 9.78 -5.89
N LEU A 52 8.72 8.88 -6.37
CA LEU A 52 8.35 7.51 -6.71
C LEU A 52 7.83 6.74 -5.47
N PHE A 53 8.59 6.75 -4.37
CA PHE A 53 8.19 6.05 -3.15
C PHE A 53 6.99 6.71 -2.46
N GLY A 54 6.88 8.03 -2.52
CA GLY A 54 5.70 8.76 -2.05
C GLY A 54 4.44 8.37 -2.81
N TYR A 55 4.53 8.24 -4.13
CA TYR A 55 3.43 7.74 -4.96
C TYR A 55 3.03 6.31 -4.59
N VAL A 56 4.00 5.40 -4.45
CA VAL A 56 3.74 4.00 -4.06
C VAL A 56 3.05 3.93 -2.70
N LEU A 57 3.47 4.75 -1.74
CA LEU A 57 2.85 4.82 -0.41
C LEU A 57 1.40 5.32 -0.49
N LEU A 58 1.15 6.43 -1.19
CA LEU A 58 -0.19 7.00 -1.36
C LEU A 58 -1.14 6.00 -2.03
N GLU A 59 -0.67 5.35 -3.09
CA GLU A 59 -1.46 4.36 -3.81
C GLU A 59 -1.75 3.13 -2.94
N SER A 60 -0.77 2.66 -2.16
CA SER A 60 -0.96 1.55 -1.19
C SER A 60 -2.02 1.87 -0.13
N LEU A 61 -2.02 3.11 0.38
CA LEU A 61 -3.03 3.57 1.35
C LEU A 61 -4.42 3.68 0.71
N ARG A 62 -4.49 4.21 -0.53
CA ARG A 62 -5.73 4.28 -1.30
C ARG A 62 -6.33 2.88 -1.50
N PHE A 63 -5.50 1.89 -1.80
CA PHE A 63 -5.93 0.49 -1.94
C PHE A 63 -6.46 -0.12 -0.66
N ARG A 64 -5.78 0.09 0.47
CA ARG A 64 -6.30 -0.38 1.76
C ARG A 64 -7.65 0.21 2.10
N LYS A 65 -7.87 1.48 1.75
CA LYS A 65 -9.16 2.13 1.97
C LYS A 65 -10.27 1.48 1.12
N LEU A 66 -9.98 1.15 -0.14
CA LEU A 66 -10.90 0.44 -1.03
C LEU A 66 -11.20 -0.99 -0.55
N GLN A 67 -10.17 -1.76 -0.17
CA GLN A 67 -10.35 -3.11 0.37
C GLN A 67 -11.21 -3.11 1.64
N ARG A 68 -10.96 -2.19 2.58
CA ARG A 68 -11.82 -2.07 3.78
C ARG A 68 -13.27 -1.73 3.46
N GLN A 69 -13.52 -0.94 2.41
CA GLN A 69 -14.88 -0.61 1.98
C GLN A 69 -15.57 -1.83 1.35
N GLU A 70 -14.85 -2.61 0.55
CA GLU A 70 -15.36 -3.87 -0.02
C GLU A 70 -15.63 -4.93 1.06
N GLU A 71 -14.72 -5.09 2.02
CA GLU A 71 -14.90 -5.98 3.18
C GLU A 71 -16.09 -5.56 4.06
N ALA A 72 -16.25 -4.25 4.33
CA ALA A 72 -17.40 -3.74 5.08
C ALA A 72 -18.73 -3.92 4.34
N ALA A 73 -18.72 -3.86 3.00
CA ALA A 73 -19.90 -4.14 2.19
C ALA A 73 -20.21 -5.65 2.07
N ALA A 74 -19.19 -6.51 2.18
CA ALA A 74 -19.33 -7.96 2.15
C ALA A 74 -19.68 -8.58 3.53
N GLY A 75 -19.37 -7.88 4.62
CA GLY A 75 -19.64 -8.30 6.00
C GLY A 75 -21.10 -8.18 6.46
N ASP A 76 -22.01 -7.69 5.62
CA ASP A 76 -23.44 -7.52 5.93
C ASP A 76 -24.33 -8.68 5.42
N GLY A 77 -23.71 -9.83 5.10
CA GLY A 77 -24.42 -11.08 4.79
C GLY A 77 -24.57 -11.95 6.04
N PRO A 78 -25.78 -12.49 6.36
CA PRO A 78 -25.96 -13.30 7.55
C PRO A 78 -25.08 -14.54 7.48
N VAL A 79 -24.20 -14.68 8.48
CA VAL A 79 -23.48 -15.93 8.74
C VAL A 79 -24.54 -16.96 9.14
N GLU A 80 -25.03 -17.72 8.18
CA GLU A 80 -25.88 -18.87 8.44
C GLU A 80 -24.97 -19.95 9.07
N PRO A 81 -25.13 -20.29 10.36
CA PRO A 81 -24.35 -21.34 10.97
C PRO A 81 -24.86 -22.67 10.41
N SER A 82 -24.13 -23.26 9.48
CA SER A 82 -24.38 -24.59 8.95
C SER A 82 -24.48 -25.58 10.11
N ARG A 83 -25.69 -26.00 10.47
CA ARG A 83 -25.91 -27.03 11.49
C ARG A 83 -25.23 -28.33 11.02
N PRO A 84 -24.56 -29.07 11.91
CA PRO A 84 -24.09 -30.41 11.60
C PRO A 84 -25.29 -31.27 11.19
N VAL A 85 -25.21 -31.89 10.01
CA VAL A 85 -26.22 -32.85 9.55
C VAL A 85 -26.11 -34.08 10.47
N GLU A 86 -27.17 -34.30 11.25
CA GLU A 86 -27.34 -35.48 12.09
C GLU A 86 -27.53 -36.71 11.17
N PRO A 87 -26.70 -37.75 11.29
CA PRO A 87 -26.86 -38.96 10.49
C PRO A 87 -27.99 -39.80 11.07
N THR A 88 -29.12 -39.87 10.37
CA THR A 88 -30.19 -40.84 10.65
C THR A 88 -29.72 -42.27 10.38
N ASP A 89 -30.13 -43.15 11.29
CA ASP A 89 -29.87 -44.61 11.47
C ASP A 89 -29.59 -45.46 10.22
#